data_AF-A0A7C2HZP3-F1
#
_entry.id   AF-A0A7C2HZP3-F1
#
_cell.length_a   1.000
_cell.length_b   1.000
_cell.length_c   1.000
_cell.angle_alpha   90.00
_cell.angle_beta   90.00
_cell.angle_gamma   90.00
#
_symmetry.space_group_name_H-M   'P 1'
#
loop_
_entity.id
_entity.type
_entity.pdbx_description
1 polymer ?
#
loop_
_entity_poly.entity_id
_entity_poly.type
_entity_poly.pdbx_seq_one_letter_code
_entity_poly.pdbx_strand_id
1 'polypeptide(L)'
;STGAAAALAELAAGGVDICTCSPAEALPLVEAGKARVLAVMADKRWDPLPKVPTLKEMGADFDIGGWAGLAAPAKTPDHIIEILDAAVSKAVRSPEFTNFIKTSGFWYDYRNAKDFTRFLMLEHVKNGKLLKAGGFAR
;
A
#
# COMPACT_ATOMS: atom_id res chain seq x y z
N SER A 1 -2.82 16.73 -0.53
CA SER A 1 -3.25 15.78 -1.58
C SER A 1 -4.73 15.54 -1.41
N THR A 2 -5.57 15.86 -2.39
CA THR A 2 -7.02 15.60 -2.40
C THR A 2 -7.36 14.15 -2.76
N GLY A 3 -6.38 13.23 -2.66
CA GLY A 3 -6.52 11.82 -3.00
C GLY A 3 -6.45 11.54 -4.50
N ALA A 4 -6.68 10.29 -4.89
CA ALA A 4 -6.67 9.87 -6.30
C ALA A 4 -7.99 10.20 -7.03
N ALA A 5 -9.07 10.53 -6.31
CA ALA A 5 -10.40 10.73 -6.86
C ALA A 5 -10.46 11.78 -8.00
N ALA A 6 -9.78 12.91 -7.84
CA ALA A 6 -9.72 13.94 -8.88
C ALA A 6 -8.98 13.44 -10.14
N ALA A 7 -7.87 12.73 -9.96
CA ALA A 7 -7.10 12.18 -11.08
C ALA A 7 -7.88 11.08 -11.83
N LEU A 8 -8.66 10.27 -11.10
CA LEU A 8 -9.53 9.25 -11.69
C LEU A 8 -10.72 9.86 -12.44
N ALA A 9 -11.26 10.97 -11.97
CA ALA A 9 -12.29 11.72 -12.69
C ALA A 9 -11.74 12.29 -14.00
N GLU A 10 -10.55 12.89 -13.97
CA GLU A 10 -9.86 13.38 -15.18
C GLU A 10 -9.54 12.23 -16.15
N LEU A 11 -9.08 11.08 -15.64
CA LEU A 11 -8.85 9.88 -16.47
C LEU A 11 -10.14 9.45 -17.17
N ALA A 12 -11.25 9.38 -16.44
CA ALA A 12 -12.55 9.00 -16.99
C ALA A 12 -13.11 10.03 -17.99
N ALA A 13 -12.75 11.31 -17.85
CA ALA A 13 -13.11 12.39 -18.76
C ALA A 13 -12.15 12.51 -19.96
N GLY A 14 -11.01 11.83 -19.95
CA GLY A 14 -9.97 11.92 -20.98
C GLY A 14 -9.03 13.12 -20.83
N GLY A 15 -9.00 13.77 -19.66
CA GLY A 15 -8.09 14.88 -19.35
C GLY A 15 -6.66 14.43 -19.06
N VAL A 16 -6.47 13.17 -18.64
CA VAL A 16 -5.17 12.53 -18.45
C VAL A 16 -5.17 11.12 -19.03
N ASP A 17 -4.04 10.66 -19.56
CA ASP A 17 -3.90 9.31 -20.11
C ASP A 17 -3.61 8.25 -19.04
N ILE A 18 -2.91 8.64 -17.97
CA ILE A 18 -2.41 7.76 -16.93
C ILE A 18 -2.49 8.46 -15.57
N CYS A 19 -2.96 7.74 -14.55
CA CYS A 19 -2.87 8.17 -13.15
C CYS A 19 -2.51 7.00 -12.23
N THR A 20 -1.94 7.32 -11.07
CA THR A 20 -1.71 6.37 -9.98
C THR A 20 -2.84 6.46 -8.95
N CYS A 21 -3.37 5.32 -8.52
CA CYS A 21 -4.45 5.24 -7.53
C CYS A 21 -4.33 3.96 -6.72
N SER A 22 -5.10 3.84 -5.64
CA SER A 22 -5.23 2.58 -4.93
C SER A 22 -6.07 1.58 -5.76
N PRO A 23 -5.82 0.26 -5.64
CA PRO A 23 -6.58 -0.73 -6.40
C PRO A 23 -8.08 -0.66 -6.13
N ALA A 24 -8.49 -0.39 -4.89
CA ALA A 24 -9.89 -0.25 -4.51
C ALA A 24 -10.60 0.90 -5.25
N GLU A 25 -9.90 2.00 -5.51
CA GLU A 25 -10.44 3.13 -6.28
C GLU A 25 -10.47 2.84 -7.79
N ALA A 26 -9.55 2.01 -8.29
CA ALA A 26 -9.46 1.67 -9.70
C ALA A 26 -10.54 0.67 -10.15
N LEU A 27 -10.88 -0.30 -9.29
CA LEU A 27 -11.76 -1.43 -9.63
C LEU A 27 -13.09 -1.00 -10.28
N PRO A 28 -13.86 -0.03 -9.74
CA PRO A 28 -15.11 0.38 -10.36
C PRO A 28 -14.95 0.94 -11.78
N LEU A 29 -13.88 1.68 -12.06
CA LEU A 29 -13.61 2.22 -13.40
C LEU A 29 -13.14 1.14 -14.37
N VAL A 30 -12.41 0.15 -13.88
CA VAL A 30 -11.97 -1.01 -14.66
C VAL A 30 -13.16 -1.89 -15.03
N GLU A 31 -14.04 -2.18 -14.07
CA GLU A 31 -15.28 -2.94 -14.28
C GLU A 31 -16.24 -2.21 -15.23
N ALA A 32 -16.30 -0.88 -15.17
CA ALA A 32 -17.07 -0.06 -16.11
C ALA A 32 -16.43 0.05 -17.52
N GLY A 33 -15.26 -0.55 -17.75
CA GLY A 33 -14.55 -0.49 -19.03
C GLY A 33 -13.95 0.88 -19.35
N LYS A 34 -13.86 1.78 -18.37
CA LYS A 34 -13.35 3.15 -18.53
C LYS A 34 -11.86 3.28 -18.24
N ALA A 35 -11.27 2.29 -17.59
CA ALA A 35 -9.85 2.25 -17.27
C ALA A 35 -9.28 0.84 -17.44
N ARG A 36 -7.96 0.74 -17.59
CA ARG A 36 -7.22 -0.53 -17.58
C ARG A 36 -6.03 -0.41 -16.66
N VAL A 37 -5.85 -1.38 -15.76
CA VAL A 37 -4.68 -1.44 -14.89
C VAL A 37 -3.46 -1.87 -15.71
N LEU A 38 -2.41 -1.05 -15.71
CA LEU A 38 -1.19 -1.30 -16.48
C LEU A 38 -0.14 -2.08 -15.67
N ALA A 39 0.04 -1.72 -14.41
CA ALA A 39 1.01 -2.32 -13.50
C ALA A 39 0.58 -2.17 -12.04
N VAL A 40 1.07 -3.05 -11.18
CA VAL A 40 0.95 -2.94 -9.72
C VAL A 40 2.28 -2.46 -9.13
N MET A 41 2.23 -1.44 -8.27
CA MET A 41 3.40 -0.90 -7.57
C MET A 41 3.71 -1.67 -6.28
N ALA A 42 3.84 -2.99 -6.36
CA ALA A 42 4.09 -3.88 -5.23
C ALA A 42 5.18 -4.92 -5.56
N ASP A 43 5.70 -5.58 -4.52
CA ASP A 43 6.72 -6.64 -4.67
C ASP A 43 6.21 -7.87 -5.44
N LYS A 44 4.91 -8.14 -5.32
CA LYS A 44 4.25 -9.30 -5.92
C LYS A 44 2.99 -8.85 -6.64
N ARG A 45 2.55 -9.66 -7.61
CA ARG A 45 1.26 -9.46 -8.27
C ARG A 45 0.13 -9.55 -7.25
N TRP A 46 -0.98 -8.90 -7.58
CA TRP A 46 -2.16 -8.88 -6.73
C TRP A 46 -3.11 -10.01 -7.15
N ASP A 47 -3.50 -10.87 -6.21
CA ASP A 47 -4.31 -12.06 -6.49
C ASP A 47 -5.63 -11.79 -7.27
N PRO A 48 -6.36 -10.69 -7.01
CA PRO A 48 -7.53 -10.31 -7.82
C PRO A 48 -7.20 -9.90 -9.26
N LEU A 49 -5.96 -9.47 -9.56
CA LEU A 49 -5.49 -9.06 -10.88
C LEU A 49 -4.21 -9.82 -11.28
N PRO A 50 -4.24 -11.15 -11.39
CA PRO A 50 -3.03 -11.98 -11.54
C PRO A 50 -2.33 -11.80 -12.90
N LYS A 51 -3.06 -11.26 -13.89
CA LYS A 51 -2.57 -10.94 -15.24
C LYS A 51 -1.82 -9.61 -15.30
N VAL A 52 -1.97 -8.74 -14.30
CA VAL A 52 -1.32 -7.44 -14.27
C VAL A 52 0.09 -7.62 -13.69
N PRO A 53 1.15 -7.20 -14.41
CA PRO A 53 2.50 -7.33 -13.92
C PRO A 53 2.80 -6.32 -12.81
N THR A 54 3.85 -6.58 -12.02
CA THR A 54 4.44 -5.55 -11.17
C THR A 54 5.35 -4.63 -11.98
N LEU A 55 5.62 -3.43 -11.47
CA LEU A 55 6.64 -2.56 -12.08
C LEU A 55 8.03 -3.22 -12.15
N LYS A 56 8.37 -4.04 -11.16
CA LYS A 56 9.64 -4.80 -11.12
C LYS A 56 9.73 -5.77 -12.29
N GLU A 57 8.64 -6.47 -12.63
CA GLU A 57 8.58 -7.34 -13.81
C GLU A 57 8.71 -6.57 -15.13
N MET A 58 8.42 -5.26 -15.12
CA MET A 58 8.56 -4.37 -16.28
C MET A 58 9.94 -3.68 -16.34
N GLY A 59 10.87 -4.02 -15.43
CA GLY A 59 12.22 -3.45 -15.40
C GLY A 59 12.35 -2.15 -14.60
N ALA A 60 11.30 -1.72 -13.90
CA ALA A 60 11.34 -0.58 -13.00
C ALA A 60 11.45 -1.05 -11.55
N ASP A 61 12.64 -0.89 -10.95
CA ASP A 61 12.91 -1.34 -9.57
C ASP A 61 12.48 -0.29 -8.53
N PHE A 62 11.18 -0.01 -8.49
CA PHE A 62 10.58 0.71 -7.38
C PHE A 62 9.17 0.18 -7.09
N ASP A 63 8.90 0.02 -5.80
CA ASP A 63 7.57 -0.21 -5.26
C ASP A 63 7.23 0.99 -4.35
N ILE A 64 6.05 1.57 -4.55
CA ILE A 64 5.50 2.66 -3.74
C ILE A 64 4.14 2.16 -3.25
N GLY A 65 4.20 1.20 -2.34
CA GLY A 65 3.03 0.66 -1.67
C GLY A 65 2.67 1.53 -0.46
N GLY A 66 1.42 1.96 -0.37
CA GLY A 66 0.91 2.54 0.86
C GLY A 66 0.89 1.48 1.97
N TRP A 67 1.33 1.85 3.17
CA TRP A 67 1.29 0.98 4.34
C TRP A 67 0.62 1.70 5.51
N ALA A 68 0.03 0.92 6.40
CA ALA A 68 -0.54 1.39 7.65
C ALA A 68 -0.03 0.51 8.79
N GLY A 69 0.08 1.09 9.98
CA GLY A 69 0.48 0.35 11.17
C GLY A 69 0.24 1.15 12.45
N LEU A 70 0.57 0.54 13.57
CA LEU A 70 0.40 1.11 14.89
C LEU A 70 1.76 1.47 15.48
N ALA A 71 1.82 2.63 16.13
CA ALA A 71 3.01 3.11 16.83
C ALA A 71 2.61 3.52 18.25
N ALA A 72 3.54 3.32 19.18
CA ALA A 72 3.42 3.75 20.57
C ALA A 72 4.52 4.79 20.88
N PRO A 73 4.37 5.60 21.94
CA PRO A 73 5.42 6.51 22.40
C PRO A 73 6.77 5.80 22.57
N ALA A 74 7.87 6.50 22.27
CA ALA A 74 9.22 5.91 22.27
C ALA A 74 9.68 5.32 23.62
N LYS A 75 9.04 5.70 24.73
CA LYS A 75 9.34 5.22 26.09
C LYS A 75 8.29 4.25 26.64
N THR A 76 7.39 3.74 25.79
CA THR A 76 6.42 2.73 26.22
C THR A 76 7.16 1.47 26.66
N PRO A 77 6.89 0.93 27.87
CA PRO A 77 7.54 -0.28 28.35
C PRO A 77 7.30 -1.50 27.46
N ASP A 78 8.29 -2.38 27.36
CA ASP A 78 8.25 -3.57 26.49
C ASP A 78 7.03 -4.45 26.74
N HIS A 79 6.65 -4.68 28.00
CA HIS A 79 5.47 -5.48 28.33
C HIS A 79 4.16 -4.92 27.78
N ILE A 80 4.05 -3.59 27.59
CA ILE A 80 2.89 -2.98 26.94
C ILE A 80 2.93 -3.20 25.43
N ILE A 81 4.12 -3.13 24.82
CA ILE A 81 4.31 -3.44 23.40
C ILE A 81 3.93 -4.90 23.10
N GLU A 82 4.32 -5.84 23.97
CA GLU A 82 3.95 -7.25 23.84
C GLU A 82 2.44 -7.47 23.90
N ILE A 83 1.74 -6.78 24.81
CA ILE A 83 0.27 -6.83 24.90
C ILE A 83 -0.38 -6.31 23.62
N LEU A 84 0.10 -5.18 23.09
CA LEU A 84 -0.41 -4.59 21.86
C LEU A 84 -0.14 -5.50 20.66
N ASP A 85 1.07 -6.04 20.53
CA ASP A 85 1.44 -6.94 19.43
C ASP A 85 0.58 -8.21 19.45
N ALA A 86 0.38 -8.80 20.61
CA ALA A 86 -0.50 -9.96 20.78
C ALA A 86 -1.95 -9.66 20.41
N ALA A 87 -2.48 -8.50 20.83
CA ALA A 87 -3.85 -8.08 20.51
C ALA A 87 -4.03 -7.86 19.00
N VAL A 88 -3.06 -7.20 18.34
CA VAL A 88 -3.09 -6.97 16.89
C VAL A 88 -2.96 -8.28 16.13
N SER A 89 -2.02 -9.16 16.53
CA SER A 89 -1.85 -10.49 15.94
C SER A 89 -3.14 -11.32 16.01
N LYS A 90 -3.87 -11.23 17.12
CA LYS A 90 -5.18 -11.87 17.27
C LYS A 90 -6.22 -11.24 16.35
N ALA A 91 -6.27 -9.91 16.26
CA ALA A 91 -7.23 -9.19 15.42
C ALA A 91 -7.04 -9.48 13.93
N VAL A 92 -5.80 -9.45 13.42
CA VAL A 92 -5.54 -9.71 11.99
C VAL A 92 -5.84 -11.14 11.56
N ARG A 93 -5.84 -12.08 12.51
CA ARG A 93 -6.20 -13.49 12.27
C ARG A 93 -7.71 -13.74 12.43
N SER A 94 -8.48 -12.73 12.79
CA SER A 94 -9.92 -12.89 12.99
C SER A 94 -10.64 -13.04 11.64
N PRO A 95 -11.74 -13.82 11.58
CA PRO A 95 -12.56 -13.91 10.38
C PRO A 95 -13.10 -12.54 9.93
N GLU A 96 -13.43 -11.66 10.88
CA GLU A 96 -13.94 -10.31 10.62
C GLU A 96 -12.91 -9.48 9.86
N PHE A 97 -11.64 -9.48 10.31
CA PHE A 97 -10.56 -8.78 9.61
C PHE A 97 -10.27 -9.39 8.25
N THR A 98 -10.22 -10.72 8.16
CA THR A 98 -9.97 -11.42 6.90
C THR A 98 -11.05 -11.11 5.86
N ASN A 99 -12.33 -11.08 6.28
CA ASN A 99 -13.44 -10.74 5.41
C ASN A 99 -13.40 -9.27 4.99
N PHE A 100 -13.12 -8.37 5.93
CA PHE A 100 -12.97 -6.95 5.64
C PHE A 100 -11.86 -6.69 4.62
N ILE A 101 -10.68 -7.28 4.80
CA ILE A 101 -9.57 -7.04 3.87
C ILE A 101 -9.91 -7.55 2.46
N LYS A 102 -10.50 -8.74 2.33
CA LYS A 102 -10.93 -9.30 1.04
C LYS A 102 -11.91 -8.40 0.29
N THR A 103 -12.83 -7.72 0.98
CA THR A 103 -13.83 -6.85 0.34
C THR A 103 -13.36 -5.41 0.18
N SER A 104 -12.36 -4.98 0.95
CA SER A 104 -11.84 -3.61 0.91
C SER A 104 -10.94 -3.30 -0.29
N GLY A 105 -10.49 -4.32 -1.03
CA GLY A 105 -9.53 -4.15 -2.12
C GLY A 105 -8.09 -3.86 -1.66
N PHE A 106 -7.82 -3.95 -0.35
CA PHE A 106 -6.47 -3.92 0.19
C PHE A 106 -5.88 -5.33 0.29
N TRP A 107 -4.56 -5.44 0.20
CA TRP A 107 -3.83 -6.60 0.70
C TRP A 107 -3.26 -6.23 2.08
N TYR A 108 -3.04 -7.24 2.92
CA TYR A 108 -2.38 -7.03 4.20
C TYR A 108 -1.10 -7.86 4.27
N ASP A 109 -0.05 -7.25 4.80
CA ASP A 109 1.18 -7.92 5.20
C ASP A 109 1.36 -7.63 6.69
N TYR A 110 0.83 -8.53 7.53
CA TYR A 110 0.97 -8.36 8.98
C TYR A 110 2.42 -8.63 9.38
N ARG A 111 2.99 -7.67 10.12
CA ARG A 111 4.30 -7.76 10.73
C ARG A 111 4.14 -7.52 12.22
N ASN A 112 4.80 -8.35 13.03
CA ASN A 112 4.90 -8.12 14.47
C ASN A 112 5.65 -6.81 14.75
N ALA A 113 5.61 -6.34 16.00
CA ALA A 113 6.25 -5.09 16.41
C ALA A 113 7.72 -4.96 15.96
N LYS A 114 8.52 -6.03 16.07
CA LYS A 114 9.94 -6.05 15.70
C LYS A 114 10.13 -5.92 14.20
N ASP A 115 9.41 -6.73 13.43
CA ASP A 115 9.51 -6.75 11.97
C ASP A 115 8.93 -5.47 11.34
N PHE A 116 7.88 -4.92 11.94
CA PHE A 116 7.32 -3.64 11.54
C PHE A 116 8.29 -2.49 11.82
N THR A 117 8.97 -2.49 12.98
CA THR A 117 10.02 -1.50 13.27
C THR A 117 11.15 -1.57 12.23
N ARG A 118 11.60 -2.79 11.88
CA ARG A 118 12.61 -2.97 10.83
C ARG A 118 12.15 -2.42 9.49
N PHE A 119 10.90 -2.70 9.12
CA PHE A 119 10.31 -2.17 7.90
C PHE A 119 10.27 -0.64 7.88
N LEU A 120 9.82 0.01 8.96
CA LEU A 120 9.79 1.47 9.05
C LEU A 120 11.17 2.09 8.82
N MET A 121 12.22 1.49 9.39
CA MET A 121 13.60 1.96 9.19
C MET A 121 14.06 1.81 7.74
N LEU A 122 13.71 0.70 7.08
CA LEU A 122 14.02 0.49 5.66
C LEU A 122 13.27 1.48 4.77
N GLU A 123 11.97 1.67 5.02
CA GLU A 123 11.13 2.65 4.31
C GLU A 123 11.64 4.07 4.50
N HIS A 124 12.06 4.45 5.70
CA HIS A 124 12.65 5.76 5.97
C HIS A 124 13.89 6.00 5.10
N VAL A 125 14.81 5.04 5.03
CA VAL A 125 16.02 5.14 4.21
C VAL A 125 15.68 5.16 2.72
N LYS A 126 14.79 4.27 2.26
CA LYS A 126 14.39 4.16 0.86
C LYS A 126 13.68 5.43 0.39
N ASN A 127 12.70 5.92 1.14
CA ASN A 127 11.96 7.13 0.80
C ASN A 127 12.86 8.37 0.89
N GLY A 128 13.79 8.43 1.85
CA GLY A 128 14.79 9.50 1.91
C GLY A 128 15.67 9.55 0.66
N LYS A 129 16.14 8.40 0.16
CA LYS A 129 16.89 8.31 -1.10
C LYS A 129 16.03 8.73 -2.30
N LEU A 130 14.79 8.26 -2.37
CA LEU A 130 13.86 8.55 -3.46
C LEU A 130 13.55 10.05 -3.53
N LEU A 131 13.23 10.68 -2.40
CA LEU A 131 12.95 12.11 -2.33
C LEU A 131 14.16 12.96 -2.74
N LYS A 132 15.37 12.56 -2.35
CA LYS A 132 16.61 13.23 -2.79
C LYS A 132 16.86 13.06 -4.28
N ALA A 133 16.73 11.84 -4.80
CA ALA A 133 16.90 11.56 -6.22
C ALA A 133 15.88 12.30 -7.09
N GLY A 134 14.64 12.46 -6.60
CA GLY A 134 13.58 13.24 -7.25
C GLY A 134 13.68 14.76 -7.05
N GLY A 135 14.67 15.25 -6.30
CA GLY A 135 14.84 16.68 -6.03
C GLY A 135 13.84 17.29 -5.03
N PHE A 136 13.05 16.46 -4.34
CA PHE A 136 12.05 16.88 -3.35
C PHE A 136 12.63 17.11 -1.95
N ALA A 137 13.84 16.62 -1.68
CA ALA A 137 14.57 16.84 -0.44
C ALA A 137 16.04 17.18 -0.71
N ARG A 138 16.64 18.05 0.12
CA ARG A 138 18.07 18.38 0.09
C ARG A 138 18.85 17.47 1.04
#